data_AF-A0A7C7UIC7-F1
#
_entry.id   AF-A0A7C7UIC7-F1
#
_cell.length_a   1.000
_cell.length_b   1.000
_cell.length_c   1.000
_cell.angle_alpha   90.00
_cell.angle_beta   90.00
_cell.angle_gamma   90.00
#
_symmetry.space_group_name_H-M   'P 1'
#
loop_
_entity.id
_entity.type
_entity.pdbx_description
1 polymer ?
#
loop_
_entity_poly.entity_id
_entity_poly.type
_entity_poly.pdbx_seq_one_letter_code
_entity_poly.pdbx_strand_id
1 'polypeptide(L)'
;MTYEEWQAEVPAEIKAEKVWQFYGYRKALFFYDLCWRDCERLLKHPLGREVAKQLIRSAGSISANIEEGYGRGYGRDRLRFLGFSIGSARESKGWYYRVKNLLKPEVLSHRLLLAGEVIALLATEIQNSKARL
;
A
#
# COMPACT_ATOMS: atom_id res chain seq x y z
N MET A 1 1.15 5.68 16.17
CA MET A 1 0.02 5.53 15.25
C MET A 1 -0.11 4.06 14.91
N THR A 2 -1.01 3.40 15.62
CA THR A 2 -1.53 2.09 15.28
C THR A 2 -2.47 2.21 14.08
N TYR A 3 -2.92 1.07 13.56
CA TYR A 3 -3.91 1.05 12.48
C TYR A 3 -5.27 1.56 12.97
N GLU A 4 -5.64 1.27 14.22
CA GLU A 4 -6.92 1.66 14.82
C GLU A 4 -6.99 3.17 15.06
N GLU A 5 -5.90 3.76 15.57
CA GLU A 5 -5.75 5.21 15.73
C GLU A 5 -5.88 5.90 14.35
N TRP A 6 -5.17 5.41 13.35
CA TRP A 6 -5.26 5.92 11.99
C TRP A 6 -6.66 5.79 11.39
N GLN A 7 -7.29 4.63 11.53
CA GLN A 7 -8.62 4.37 10.98
C GLN A 7 -9.67 5.30 11.59
N ALA A 8 -9.53 5.67 12.86
CA ALA A 8 -10.41 6.64 13.50
C ALA A 8 -10.35 8.01 12.81
N GLU A 9 -9.17 8.43 12.38
CA GLU A 9 -8.91 9.73 11.72
C GLU A 9 -9.36 9.80 10.26
N VAL A 10 -9.58 8.67 9.58
CA VAL A 10 -9.98 8.66 8.17
C VAL A 10 -11.37 9.33 7.99
N PRO A 11 -11.55 10.27 7.02
CA PRO A 11 -12.82 10.96 6.79
C PRO A 11 -14.00 10.03 6.51
N ALA A 12 -15.21 10.47 6.86
CA ALA A 12 -16.43 9.69 6.67
C ALA A 12 -16.75 9.45 5.18
N GLU A 13 -16.37 10.40 4.33
CA GLU A 13 -16.54 10.36 2.88
C GLU A 13 -15.76 9.21 2.26
N ILE A 14 -14.50 9.02 2.67
CA ILE A 14 -13.66 7.90 2.24
C ILE A 14 -14.20 6.57 2.77
N LYS A 15 -14.68 6.54 4.02
CA LYS A 15 -15.27 5.35 4.64
C LYS A 15 -16.57 4.91 3.97
N ALA A 16 -17.31 5.84 3.35
CA ALA A 16 -18.58 5.57 2.68
C ALA A 16 -18.41 4.88 1.31
N GLU A 17 -17.22 4.92 0.71
CA GLU A 17 -16.97 4.31 -0.59
C GLU A 17 -17.05 2.77 -0.54
N LYS A 18 -17.54 2.15 -1.63
CA LYS A 18 -17.64 0.68 -1.70
C LYS A 18 -16.28 -0.02 -1.55
N VAL A 19 -15.22 0.58 -2.08
CA VAL A 19 -13.84 0.06 -1.98
C VAL A 19 -13.36 -0.01 -0.53
N TRP A 20 -13.91 0.81 0.37
CA TRP A 20 -13.62 0.75 1.80
C TRP A 20 -13.96 -0.60 2.42
N GLN A 21 -14.91 -1.37 1.88
CA GLN A 21 -15.23 -2.70 2.39
C GLN A 21 -14.08 -3.70 2.22
N PHE A 22 -13.15 -3.43 1.30
CA PHE A 22 -11.95 -4.23 1.16
C PHE A 22 -10.91 -3.86 2.22
N TYR A 23 -10.67 -4.76 3.17
CA TYR A 23 -9.69 -4.54 4.24
C TYR A 23 -8.27 -4.26 3.68
N GLY A 24 -7.90 -4.88 2.55
CA GLY A 24 -6.63 -4.61 1.88
C GLY A 24 -6.47 -3.17 1.39
N TYR A 25 -7.57 -2.51 0.99
CA TYR A 25 -7.55 -1.09 0.63
C TYR A 25 -7.21 -0.21 1.84
N ARG A 26 -7.86 -0.44 2.98
CA ARG A 26 -7.59 0.29 4.23
C ARG A 26 -6.13 0.17 4.64
N LYS A 27 -5.59 -1.05 4.57
CA LYS A 27 -4.19 -1.32 4.92
C LYS A 27 -3.20 -0.72 3.92
N ALA A 28 -3.57 -0.63 2.64
CA ALA A 28 -2.77 0.06 1.63
C ALA A 28 -2.69 1.57 1.89
N LEU A 29 -3.81 2.22 2.23
CA LEU A 29 -3.83 3.64 2.63
C LEU A 29 -3.01 3.88 3.91
N PHE A 30 -3.19 3.05 4.94
CA PHE A 30 -2.39 3.12 6.16
C PHE A 30 -0.89 2.96 5.88
N PHE A 31 -0.53 2.01 5.02
CA PHE A 31 0.85 1.81 4.58
C PHE A 31 1.41 3.05 3.88
N TYR A 32 0.61 3.72 3.04
CA TYR A 32 1.02 4.95 2.37
C TYR A 32 1.28 6.10 3.36
N ASP A 33 0.42 6.32 4.36
CA ASP A 33 0.61 7.38 5.35
C ASP A 33 1.88 7.18 6.20
N LEU A 34 2.15 5.92 6.57
CA LEU A 34 3.41 5.58 7.22
C LEU A 34 4.61 5.79 6.30
N CYS A 35 4.47 5.42 5.02
CA CYS A 35 5.47 5.65 4.00
C CYS A 35 5.79 7.12 3.78
N TRP A 36 4.78 7.99 3.78
CA TRP A 36 4.96 9.44 3.69
C TRP A 36 5.92 9.94 4.78
N ARG A 37 5.63 9.61 6.04
CA ARG A 37 6.44 10.03 7.21
C ARG A 37 7.87 9.48 7.16
N ASP A 38 8.04 8.26 6.66
CA ASP A 38 9.37 7.68 6.49
C ASP A 38 10.14 8.36 5.35
N CYS A 39 9.48 8.66 4.24
CA CYS A 39 10.06 9.40 3.11
C CYS A 39 10.53 10.81 3.51
N GLU A 40 9.79 11.53 4.37
CA GLU A 40 10.24 12.84 4.91
C GLU A 40 11.61 12.75 5.61
N ARG A 41 11.90 11.61 6.27
CA ARG A 41 13.20 11.36 6.90
C ARG A 41 14.25 10.98 5.86
N LEU A 42 13.91 10.09 4.93
CA LEU A 42 14.81 9.63 3.89
C LEU A 42 15.29 10.77 2.99
N LEU A 43 14.42 11.74 2.69
CA LEU A 43 14.75 12.92 1.86
C LEU A 43 15.87 13.80 2.46
N LYS A 44 16.08 13.73 3.79
CA LYS A 44 17.14 14.47 4.48
C LYS A 44 18.53 13.89 4.20
N HIS A 45 18.62 12.61 3.84
CA HIS A 45 19.87 11.94 3.55
C HIS A 45 20.12 11.90 2.03
N PRO A 46 21.31 12.26 1.50
CA PRO A 46 21.58 12.26 0.05
C PRO A 46 21.27 10.92 -0.63
N LEU A 47 21.71 9.81 -0.04
CA LEU A 47 21.42 8.45 -0.55
C LEU A 47 19.95 8.04 -0.39
N GLY A 48 19.21 8.68 0.52
CA GLY A 48 17.80 8.37 0.77
C GLY A 48 16.86 9.03 -0.23
N ARG A 49 17.27 10.14 -0.88
CA ARG A 49 16.41 10.92 -1.78
C ARG A 49 15.90 10.11 -2.97
N GLU A 50 16.78 9.41 -3.68
CA GLU A 50 16.38 8.64 -4.86
C GLU A 50 15.50 7.44 -4.49
N VAL A 51 15.79 6.79 -3.35
CA VAL A 51 14.96 5.71 -2.85
C VAL A 51 13.59 6.22 -2.40
N ALA A 52 13.53 7.36 -1.71
CA ALA A 52 12.27 7.97 -1.27
C ALA A 52 11.33 8.28 -2.44
N LYS A 53 11.86 8.80 -3.56
CA LYS A 53 11.08 9.06 -4.78
C LYS A 53 10.49 7.79 -5.39
N GLN A 54 11.24 6.69 -5.40
CA GLN A 54 10.75 5.40 -5.91
C GLN A 54 9.72 4.78 -4.95
N LEU A 55 10.02 4.84 -3.66
CA LEU A 55 9.20 4.27 -2.60
C LEU A 55 7.84 4.96 -2.51
N ILE A 56 7.78 6.29 -2.47
CA ILE A 56 6.49 7.01 -2.33
C ILE A 56 5.58 6.79 -3.54
N ARG A 57 6.14 6.72 -4.75
CA ARG A 57 5.38 6.45 -5.98
C ARG A 57 4.83 5.02 -6.00
N SER A 58 5.68 4.03 -5.71
CA SER A 58 5.23 2.64 -5.66
C SER A 58 4.22 2.40 -4.54
N ALA A 59 4.39 3.01 -3.36
CA ALA A 59 3.42 2.89 -2.26
C ALA A 59 2.06 3.51 -2.62
N GLY A 60 2.04 4.72 -3.20
CA GLY A 60 0.79 5.39 -3.60
C GLY A 60 0.07 4.68 -4.75
N SER A 61 0.84 4.04 -5.64
CA SER A 61 0.30 3.21 -6.73
C SER A 61 -0.53 2.02 -6.23
N ILE A 62 -0.31 1.55 -4.99
CA ILE A 62 -1.06 0.41 -4.43
C ILE A 62 -2.54 0.77 -4.31
N SER A 63 -2.88 1.84 -3.57
CA SER A 63 -4.26 2.27 -3.36
C SER A 63 -4.88 2.82 -4.64
N ALA A 64 -4.14 3.60 -5.43
CA ALA A 64 -4.61 4.14 -6.70
C ALA A 64 -5.07 3.04 -7.68
N ASN A 65 -4.31 1.94 -7.78
CA ASN A 65 -4.73 0.82 -8.63
C ASN A 65 -5.90 0.03 -8.02
N ILE A 66 -6.07 -0.01 -6.69
CA ILE A 66 -7.25 -0.63 -6.08
C ILE A 66 -8.49 0.21 -6.41
N GLU A 67 -8.42 1.52 -6.23
CA GLU A 67 -9.49 2.48 -6.55
C GLU A 67 -9.92 2.33 -8.01
N GLU A 68 -8.96 2.41 -8.94
CA GLU A 68 -9.19 2.26 -10.38
C GLU A 68 -9.81 0.90 -10.71
N GLY A 69 -9.26 -0.19 -10.14
CA GLY A 69 -9.79 -1.53 -10.34
C GLY A 69 -11.23 -1.72 -9.86
N TYR A 70 -11.59 -1.10 -8.72
CA TYR A 70 -12.96 -1.09 -8.21
C TYR A 70 -13.89 -0.21 -9.05
N GLY A 71 -13.37 0.90 -9.62
CA GLY A 71 -14.08 1.75 -10.57
C GLY A 71 -14.45 1.04 -11.88
N ARG A 72 -13.71 -0.01 -12.27
CA ARG A 72 -14.04 -0.87 -13.43
C ARG A 72 -15.13 -1.92 -13.16
N GLY A 73 -15.64 -2.02 -11.94
CA GLY A 73 -16.69 -2.98 -11.58
C GLY A 73 -16.16 -4.40 -11.35
N TYR A 74 -16.64 -5.35 -12.16
CA TYR A 74 -16.21 -6.76 -12.10
C TYR A 74 -15.60 -7.17 -13.44
N GLY A 75 -14.74 -8.18 -13.44
CA GLY A 75 -14.18 -8.71 -14.67
C GLY A 75 -12.66 -8.64 -14.77
N ARG A 76 -12.17 -8.85 -15.99
CA ARG A 76 -10.74 -8.92 -16.30
C ARG A 76 -10.00 -7.60 -16.03
N ASP A 77 -10.65 -6.45 -16.24
CA ASP A 77 -10.03 -5.15 -16.01
C ASP A 77 -9.77 -4.90 -14.52
N ARG A 78 -10.73 -5.21 -13.63
CA ARG A 78 -10.51 -5.16 -12.18
C ARG A 78 -9.31 -6.02 -11.79
N LEU A 79 -9.23 -7.25 -12.29
CA LEU A 79 -8.12 -8.15 -12.00
C LEU A 79 -6.77 -7.61 -12.49
N ARG A 80 -6.74 -6.95 -13.65
CA ARG A 80 -5.53 -6.32 -14.18
C ARG A 80 -5.02 -5.22 -13.24
N PHE A 81 -5.90 -4.34 -12.79
CA PHE A 81 -5.54 -3.27 -11.84
C PHE A 81 -5.13 -3.81 -10.47
N LEU A 82 -5.83 -4.82 -9.93
CA LEU A 82 -5.37 -5.50 -8.71
C LEU A 82 -3.99 -6.17 -8.91
N GLY A 83 -3.71 -6.67 -10.12
CA GLY A 83 -2.40 -7.18 -10.53
C GLY A 83 -1.30 -6.11 -10.50
N PHE A 84 -1.60 -4.88 -10.92
CA PHE A 84 -0.68 -3.75 -10.77
C PHE A 84 -0.48 -3.37 -9.30
N SER A 85 -1.54 -3.34 -8.51
CA SER A 85 -1.49 -3.04 -7.08
C SER A 85 -0.56 -4.01 -6.31
N ILE A 86 -0.69 -5.33 -6.53
CA ILE A 86 0.19 -6.31 -5.86
C ILE A 86 1.64 -6.22 -6.34
N GLY A 87 1.86 -5.84 -7.61
CA GLY A 87 3.19 -5.52 -8.14
C GLY A 87 3.82 -4.34 -7.41
N SER A 88 3.10 -3.23 -7.29
CA SER A 88 3.53 -2.04 -6.55
C SER A 88 3.77 -2.31 -5.06
N ALA A 89 2.98 -3.17 -4.43
CA ALA A 89 3.19 -3.56 -3.03
C ALA A 89 4.50 -4.35 -2.83
N ARG A 90 4.80 -5.28 -3.74
CA ARG A 90 6.08 -6.03 -3.73
C ARG A 90 7.27 -5.10 -3.99
N GLU A 91 7.12 -4.16 -4.92
CA GLU A 91 8.15 -3.16 -5.20
C GLU A 91 8.43 -2.29 -3.97
N SER A 92 7.38 -1.76 -3.32
CA SER A 92 7.46 -0.95 -2.11
C SER A 92 8.20 -1.70 -0.99
N LYS A 93 7.86 -2.98 -0.77
CA LYS A 93 8.56 -3.85 0.20
C LYS A 93 10.05 -3.98 -0.13
N GLY A 94 10.39 -4.10 -1.41
CA GLY A 94 11.78 -4.13 -1.88
C GLY A 94 12.52 -2.82 -1.62
N TRP A 95 11.89 -1.67 -1.85
CA TRP A 95 12.48 -0.36 -1.57
C TRP A 95 12.77 -0.16 -0.08
N TYR A 96 11.85 -0.56 0.80
CA TYR A 96 12.10 -0.56 2.25
C TYR A 96 13.32 -1.41 2.64
N TYR A 97 13.46 -2.60 2.07
CA TYR A 97 14.64 -3.43 2.34
C TYR A 97 15.95 -2.78 1.87
N ARG A 98 15.95 -2.11 0.71
CA ARG A 98 17.13 -1.42 0.17
C ARG A 98 17.54 -0.21 1.00
N VAL A 99 16.61 0.42 1.70
CA VAL A 99 16.85 1.60 2.54
C VAL A 99 17.09 1.27 4.03
N LYS A 100 17.24 -0.01 4.36
CA LYS A 100 17.38 -0.51 5.74
C LYS A 100 18.41 0.21 6.59
N ASN A 101 19.53 0.63 6.00
CA ASN A 101 20.62 1.31 6.72
C ASN A 101 20.25 2.75 7.14
N LEU A 102 19.16 3.33 6.62
CA LEU A 102 18.69 4.67 6.96
C LEU A 102 17.43 4.64 7.84
N LEU A 103 16.98 3.46 8.27
CA LEU A 103 15.80 3.27 9.11
C LEU A 103 16.16 2.58 10.41
N LYS A 104 15.38 2.85 11.46
CA LYS A 104 15.47 2.07 12.70
C LYS A 104 14.98 0.63 12.44
N PRO A 105 15.59 -0.41 13.05
CA PRO A 105 15.21 -1.80 12.82
C PRO A 105 13.71 -2.08 13.05
N GLU A 106 13.11 -1.45 14.06
CA GLU A 106 11.71 -1.64 14.42
C GLU A 106 10.77 -1.04 13.37
N VAL A 107 11.16 0.12 12.81
CA VAL A 107 10.43 0.75 11.69
C VAL A 107 10.49 -0.16 10.48
N LEU A 108 11.69 -0.62 10.09
CA LEU A 108 11.86 -1.52 8.95
C LEU A 108 11.02 -2.80 9.11
N SER A 109 11.13 -3.46 10.27
CA SER A 109 10.38 -4.69 10.58
C SER A 109 8.87 -4.48 10.42
N HIS A 110 8.34 -3.42 11.02
CA HIS A 110 6.93 -3.08 10.89
C HIS A 110 6.51 -2.86 9.43
N ARG A 111 7.29 -2.11 8.63
CA ARG A 111 6.93 -1.83 7.23
C ARG A 111 6.98 -3.08 6.36
N LEU A 112 7.95 -3.96 6.58
CA LEU A 112 8.05 -5.22 5.84
C LEU A 112 6.91 -6.19 6.16
N LEU A 113 6.47 -6.23 7.43
CA LEU A 113 5.31 -7.01 7.87
C LEU A 113 4.01 -6.45 7.28
N LEU A 114 3.78 -5.14 7.41
CA LEU A 114 2.59 -4.48 6.87
C LEU A 114 2.50 -4.60 5.35
N ALA A 115 3.61 -4.41 4.61
CA ALA A 115 3.63 -4.65 3.17
C ALA A 115 3.33 -6.13 2.84
N GLY A 116 3.81 -7.07 3.66
CA GLY A 116 3.46 -8.49 3.54
C GLY A 116 1.97 -8.75 3.72
N GLU A 117 1.35 -8.11 4.71
CA GLU A 117 -0.10 -8.19 4.96
C GLU A 117 -0.91 -7.63 3.77
N VAL A 118 -0.52 -6.46 3.23
CA VAL A 118 -1.17 -5.87 2.04
C VAL A 118 -1.05 -6.80 0.83
N ILE A 119 0.11 -7.41 0.60
CA ILE A 119 0.31 -8.39 -0.50
C ILE A 119 -0.61 -9.60 -0.31
N ALA A 120 -0.72 -10.14 0.90
CA ALA A 120 -1.59 -11.28 1.19
C ALA A 120 -3.07 -10.95 0.94
N LEU A 121 -3.54 -9.79 1.42
CA LEU A 121 -4.92 -9.33 1.21
C LEU A 121 -5.24 -9.13 -0.28
N LEU A 122 -4.31 -8.54 -1.05
CA LEU A 122 -4.44 -8.40 -2.50
C LEU A 122 -4.47 -9.75 -3.21
N ALA A 123 -3.61 -10.69 -2.81
CA ALA A 123 -3.57 -12.02 -3.41
C ALA A 123 -4.91 -12.76 -3.20
N THR A 124 -5.47 -12.72 -1.99
CA THR A 124 -6.78 -13.28 -1.68
C THR A 124 -7.89 -12.61 -2.47
N GLU A 125 -7.89 -11.28 -2.58
CA GLU A 125 -8.91 -10.55 -3.34
C GLU A 125 -8.85 -10.85 -4.85
N ILE A 126 -7.64 -11.02 -5.41
CA ILE A 126 -7.45 -11.45 -6.80
C ILE A 126 -7.99 -12.88 -7.00
N GLN A 127 -7.72 -13.80 -6.08
CA GLN A 127 -8.26 -15.17 -6.15
C GLN A 127 -9.79 -15.17 -6.09
N ASN A 128 -10.37 -14.45 -5.14
CA ASN A 128 -11.83 -14.32 -5.00
C ASN A 128 -12.48 -13.66 -6.22
N SER A 129 -11.85 -12.63 -6.77
CA SER A 129 -12.33 -11.95 -7.98
C SER A 129 -12.28 -12.87 -9.21
N LYS A 130 -11.26 -13.75 -9.32
CA LYS A 130 -11.19 -14.77 -10.39
C LYS A 130 -12.27 -15.83 -10.27
N ALA A 131 -12.64 -16.23 -9.06
CA ALA A 131 -13.70 -17.22 -8.83
C ALA A 131 -15.12 -16.71 -9.17
N ARG A 132 -15.27 -15.39 -9.37
CA ARG A 132 -16.53 -14.72 -9.73
C ARG A 132 -16.59 -14.30 -11.21
N LEU A 133 -15.55 -14.61 -11.99
CA LEU A 133 -15.54 -14.46 -13.44
C LEU A 133 -16.35 -15.59 -14.09
#